data_AF-A0AA36DAA0-F1
#
_entry.id   AF-A0AA36DAA0-F1
#
_cell.length_a   1.000
_cell.length_b   1.000
_cell.length_c   1.000
_cell.angle_alpha   90.00
_cell.angle_beta   90.00
_cell.angle_gamma   90.00
#
_symmetry.space_group_name_H-M   'P 1'
#
loop_
_entity.id
_entity.type
_entity.pdbx_description
1 polymer ?
#
loop_
_entity_poly.entity_id
_entity_poly.type
_entity_poly.pdbx_seq_one_letter_code
_entity_poly.pdbx_strand_id
1 'polypeptide(L)'
;MDGFTKVGDNSFPNAAAFLTGKRVRINGYPGELPDDMTGKTYDNWPIIWRNFSEKNYRTFYAEDYVDYNLFTYLAAGFQHQPTDAYFRPFWLNVYNSYLHRRSTPLCYDRKPMHQIQLSYLSQFLNSTSRPKFALNWLTELGHDFMHIVNVADMDLAKFFEDNYALLKRLTTFYDLHATLEEILMLGNEIVCEGIEHKTQARGLSLLRSIPEARNCEEAGVPEEFCVCQSETPLPADNQEVGEAAKVLVLHINELIAGDANCANWVFEKVLHAERVFSRIRGGGGGSTMAVRRLRVSISVRPSSAVFEALIRYHPLTKKYTIIGDVNRTNKYGHTGDCINVVNLRKFCHCKV
;
A
#
# COMPACT_ATOMS: atom_id res chain seq x y z
N MET A 1 -6.23 -2.29 17.20
CA MET A 1 -4.77 -2.26 17.45
C MET A 1 -4.27 -0.94 16.91
N ASP A 2 -3.33 -0.28 17.58
CA ASP A 2 -2.50 0.73 16.91
C ASP A 2 -1.18 0.03 16.59
N GLY A 3 -0.66 0.23 15.37
CA GLY A 3 0.46 -0.51 14.80
C GLY A 3 0.85 0.11 13.46
N PHE A 4 1.67 -0.58 12.67
CA PHE A 4 2.01 -0.11 11.33
C PHE A 4 0.83 -0.26 10.37
N THR A 5 0.41 0.82 9.71
CA THR A 5 -0.72 0.81 8.77
C THR A 5 -0.38 1.39 7.41
N LYS A 6 -1.13 0.93 6.40
CA LYS A 6 -1.04 1.39 5.03
C LYS A 6 -1.70 2.77 4.86
N VAL A 7 -1.18 3.55 3.92
CA VAL A 7 -1.68 4.87 3.52
C VAL A 7 -2.28 4.89 2.12
N GLY A 8 -2.29 3.73 1.45
CA GLY A 8 -2.93 3.49 0.17
C GLY A 8 -3.15 2.00 -0.07
N ASP A 9 -3.88 1.67 -1.13
CA ASP A 9 -4.41 0.31 -1.33
C ASP A 9 -3.32 -0.72 -1.65
N ASN A 10 -2.52 -0.45 -2.70
CA ASN A 10 -1.48 -1.34 -3.23
C ASN A 10 -0.07 -0.97 -2.72
N SER A 11 0.93 -1.76 -3.10
CA SER A 11 2.34 -1.53 -2.76
C SER A 11 2.85 -0.14 -3.17
N PHE A 12 2.46 0.36 -4.35
CA PHE A 12 3.01 1.60 -4.90
C PHE A 12 2.70 2.87 -4.08
N PRO A 13 1.44 3.19 -3.71
CA PRO A 13 1.15 4.35 -2.85
C PRO A 13 1.92 4.36 -1.52
N ASN A 14 2.05 3.18 -0.92
CA ASN A 14 2.78 3.00 0.33
C ASN A 14 4.29 3.17 0.13
N ALA A 15 4.82 2.65 -0.98
CA ALA A 15 6.21 2.82 -1.35
C ALA A 15 6.55 4.28 -1.62
N ALA A 16 5.72 4.98 -2.39
CA ALA A 16 5.85 6.41 -2.65
C ALA A 16 5.88 7.21 -1.34
N ALA A 17 4.99 6.89 -0.39
CA ALA A 17 4.96 7.56 0.91
C ALA A 17 6.28 7.46 1.67
N PHE A 18 6.91 6.27 1.79
CA PHE A 18 8.19 6.19 2.52
C PHE A 18 9.39 6.67 1.69
N LEU A 19 9.31 6.57 0.36
CA LEU A 19 10.40 6.96 -0.53
C LEU A 19 10.48 8.45 -0.77
N THR A 20 9.36 9.17 -0.71
CA THR A 20 9.31 10.60 -1.02
C THR A 20 8.71 11.47 0.08
N GLY A 21 8.08 10.88 1.10
CA GLY A 21 7.33 11.64 2.11
C GLY A 21 6.07 12.30 1.57
N LYS A 22 5.65 11.93 0.34
CA LYS A 22 4.52 12.55 -0.37
C LYS A 22 3.42 11.54 -0.64
N ARG A 23 2.18 12.02 -0.64
CA ARG A 23 1.00 11.24 -0.98
C ARG A 23 0.79 11.24 -2.48
N VAL A 24 0.65 10.05 -3.07
CA VAL A 24 0.02 9.92 -4.40
C VAL A 24 -1.49 10.07 -4.27
N ARG A 25 -2.18 10.52 -5.31
CA ARG A 25 -3.63 10.69 -5.23
C ARG A 25 -4.34 9.37 -4.96
N ILE A 26 -5.29 9.45 -4.04
CA ILE A 26 -6.23 8.40 -3.68
C ILE A 26 -7.62 9.04 -3.57
N ASN A 27 -8.69 8.25 -3.61
CA ASN A 27 -10.03 8.83 -3.62
C ASN A 27 -10.30 9.62 -2.33
N GLY A 28 -10.80 10.86 -2.45
CA GLY A 28 -11.04 11.74 -1.31
C GLY A 28 -9.81 12.45 -0.73
N TYR A 29 -8.59 12.15 -1.18
CA TYR A 29 -7.38 12.82 -0.71
C TYR A 29 -6.51 13.35 -1.87
N PRO A 30 -6.16 14.65 -1.88
CA PRO A 30 -5.37 15.23 -2.95
C PRO A 30 -3.95 14.66 -2.97
N GLY A 31 -3.46 14.36 -4.17
CA GLY A 31 -2.08 13.97 -4.43
C GLY A 31 -1.13 15.15 -4.36
N GLU A 32 0.13 14.86 -4.02
CA GLU A 32 1.26 15.80 -3.97
C GLU A 32 2.33 15.47 -5.03
N LEU A 33 2.09 14.41 -5.80
CA LEU A 33 2.92 13.90 -6.88
C LEU A 33 2.05 13.74 -8.14
N PRO A 34 2.66 13.65 -9.34
CA PRO A 34 1.91 13.41 -10.57
C PRO A 34 1.05 12.14 -10.49
N ASP A 35 -0.24 12.28 -10.83
CA ASP A 35 -1.24 11.20 -10.72
C ASP A 35 -1.08 10.09 -11.76
N ASP A 36 -0.83 10.46 -13.01
CA ASP A 36 -0.72 9.54 -14.15
C ASP A 36 0.72 9.47 -14.64
N MET A 37 1.31 8.29 -14.48
CA MET A 37 2.69 7.97 -14.88
C MET A 37 2.77 7.18 -16.19
N THR A 38 1.64 6.99 -16.89
CA THR A 38 1.60 6.30 -18.19
C THR A 38 2.54 6.98 -19.18
N GLY A 39 3.54 6.23 -19.66
CA GLY A 39 4.57 6.75 -20.58
C GLY A 39 5.52 7.79 -19.98
N LYS A 40 5.48 8.03 -18.66
CA LYS A 40 6.35 8.98 -17.94
C LYS A 40 7.36 8.24 -17.07
N THR A 41 8.40 8.96 -16.67
CA THR A 41 9.48 8.42 -15.83
C THR A 41 9.53 9.06 -14.45
N TYR A 42 10.13 8.35 -13.50
CA TYR A 42 10.26 8.75 -12.11
C TYR A 42 11.55 9.54 -11.82
N ASP A 43 12.35 9.85 -12.83
CA ASP A 43 13.64 10.55 -12.69
C ASP A 43 13.53 11.88 -11.93
N ASN A 44 12.40 12.59 -12.04
CA ASN A 44 12.17 13.88 -11.39
C ASN A 44 11.51 13.77 -10.00
N TRP A 45 11.10 12.58 -9.58
CA TRP A 45 10.42 12.40 -8.29
C TRP A 45 11.39 12.58 -7.12
N PRO A 46 11.00 13.23 -6.01
CA PRO A 46 11.84 13.47 -4.83
C PRO A 46 12.08 12.20 -4.01
N ILE A 47 12.76 11.22 -4.59
CA ILE A 47 13.04 9.95 -3.94
C ILE A 47 14.29 10.06 -3.07
N ILE A 48 14.17 9.62 -1.81
CA ILE A 48 15.13 9.84 -0.72
C ILE A 48 16.51 9.23 -0.95
N TRP A 49 16.63 8.18 -1.78
CA TRP A 49 17.95 7.64 -2.12
C TRP A 49 18.85 8.68 -2.80
N ARG A 50 18.29 9.71 -3.46
CA ARG A 50 19.07 10.82 -4.03
C ARG A 50 19.71 11.65 -2.92
N ASN A 51 18.99 11.94 -1.85
CA ASN A 51 19.51 12.63 -0.68
C ASN A 51 20.64 11.83 -0.01
N PHE A 52 20.52 10.49 0.07
CA PHE A 52 21.61 9.62 0.53
C PHE A 52 22.82 9.69 -0.40
N SER A 53 22.62 9.66 -1.71
CA SER A 53 23.70 9.79 -2.70
C SER A 53 24.44 11.14 -2.55
N GLU A 54 23.71 12.25 -2.39
CA GLU A 54 24.27 13.59 -2.15
C GLU A 54 25.09 13.67 -0.84
N LYS A 55 24.75 12.87 0.16
CA LYS A 55 25.50 12.71 1.42
C LYS A 55 26.61 11.65 1.32
N ASN A 56 27.02 11.26 0.12
CA ASN A 56 28.12 10.33 -0.15
C ASN A 56 27.86 8.88 0.32
N TYR A 57 26.59 8.51 0.54
CA TYR A 57 26.23 7.12 0.76
C TYR A 57 26.28 6.36 -0.58
N ARG A 58 26.69 5.10 -0.53
CA ARG A 58 26.46 4.19 -1.65
C ARG A 58 25.00 3.75 -1.64
N THR A 59 24.33 3.82 -2.78
CA THR A 59 22.89 3.54 -2.90
C THR A 59 22.61 2.25 -3.67
N PHE A 60 21.59 1.51 -3.23
CA PHE A 60 21.18 0.25 -3.83
C PHE A 60 19.67 0.19 -4.00
N TYR A 61 19.22 -0.30 -5.15
CA TYR A 61 17.84 -0.67 -5.38
C TYR A 61 17.75 -1.97 -6.19
N ALA A 62 17.08 -2.96 -5.61
CA ALA A 62 16.73 -4.21 -6.27
C ALA A 62 15.27 -4.54 -6.02
N GLU A 63 14.57 -4.91 -7.09
CA GLU A 63 13.21 -5.42 -7.04
C GLU A 63 13.07 -6.53 -8.08
N ASP A 64 12.57 -7.69 -7.67
CA ASP A 64 12.23 -8.80 -8.54
C ASP A 64 10.86 -8.56 -9.22
N TYR A 65 10.36 -9.54 -9.98
CA TYR A 65 9.11 -9.44 -10.74
C TYR A 65 9.02 -8.25 -11.71
N VAL A 66 9.73 -8.34 -12.84
CA VAL A 66 9.95 -7.22 -13.77
C VAL A 66 8.69 -6.56 -14.34
N ASP A 67 7.57 -7.28 -14.40
CA ASP A 67 6.30 -6.85 -15.00
C ASP A 67 5.38 -6.11 -14.02
N TYR A 68 5.50 -6.37 -12.70
CA TYR A 68 4.60 -5.83 -11.66
C TYR A 68 5.35 -5.10 -10.54
N ASN A 69 6.52 -4.56 -10.85
CA ASN A 69 7.32 -3.83 -9.87
C ASN A 69 6.81 -2.41 -9.60
N LEU A 70 7.33 -1.77 -8.55
CA LEU A 70 6.89 -0.46 -8.07
C LEU A 70 6.93 0.65 -9.14
N PHE A 71 7.97 0.71 -9.99
CA PHE A 71 8.20 1.86 -10.87
C PHE A 71 8.00 1.59 -12.35
N THR A 72 7.73 0.36 -12.78
CA THR A 72 7.55 0.03 -14.22
C THR A 72 6.21 -0.59 -14.54
N TYR A 73 5.46 -1.04 -13.53
CA TYR A 73 4.06 -1.36 -13.73
C TYR A 73 3.31 -0.07 -14.11
N LEU A 74 2.82 0.00 -15.35
CA LEU A 74 2.00 1.10 -15.89
C LEU A 74 2.74 2.44 -16.02
N ALA A 75 4.06 2.40 -16.04
CA ALA A 75 4.93 3.56 -16.18
C ALA A 75 6.19 3.20 -16.98
N ALA A 76 6.92 4.20 -17.46
CA ALA A 76 8.15 3.95 -18.23
C ALA A 76 9.36 3.61 -17.33
N GLY A 77 9.24 3.71 -16.01
CA GLY A 77 10.35 3.46 -15.09
C GLY A 77 11.26 4.65 -14.91
N PHE A 78 12.56 4.38 -14.93
CA PHE A 78 13.61 5.38 -14.84
C PHE A 78 14.35 5.42 -16.17
N GLN A 79 14.58 6.62 -16.71
CA GLN A 79 15.40 6.82 -17.88
C GLN A 79 16.89 6.67 -17.55
N HIS A 80 17.30 7.16 -16.37
CA HIS A 80 18.66 7.04 -15.86
C HIS A 80 18.69 6.08 -14.67
N GLN A 81 19.85 5.47 -14.45
CA GLN A 81 20.02 4.54 -13.33
C GLN A 81 19.75 5.27 -11.99
N PRO A 82 18.77 4.83 -11.18
CA PRO A 82 18.29 5.62 -10.03
C PRO A 82 19.21 5.54 -8.80
N THR A 83 20.03 4.50 -8.70
CA THR A 83 20.94 4.21 -7.59
C THR A 83 22.27 3.72 -8.11
N ASP A 84 23.32 3.75 -7.30
CA ASP A 84 24.65 3.29 -7.70
C ASP A 84 24.70 1.80 -8.10
N ALA A 85 23.96 0.98 -7.37
CA ALA A 85 23.74 -0.43 -7.65
C ALA A 85 22.26 -0.63 -7.97
N TYR A 86 21.96 -0.98 -9.23
CA TYR A 86 20.59 -1.15 -9.71
C TYR A 86 20.43 -2.51 -10.37
N PHE A 87 19.58 -3.37 -9.78
CA PHE A 87 19.53 -4.79 -10.15
C PHE A 87 18.62 -5.12 -11.34
N ARG A 88 17.77 -4.18 -11.78
CA ARG A 88 16.79 -4.43 -12.84
C ARG A 88 17.39 -4.99 -14.14
N PRO A 89 18.52 -4.51 -14.68
CA PRO A 89 19.09 -5.07 -15.91
C PRO A 89 19.41 -6.57 -15.81
N PHE A 90 19.83 -7.04 -14.62
CA PHE A 90 20.02 -8.46 -14.38
C PHE A 90 18.68 -9.22 -14.47
N TRP A 91 17.65 -8.74 -13.77
CA TRP A 91 16.35 -9.37 -13.80
C TRP A 91 15.74 -9.40 -15.21
N LEU A 92 15.82 -8.30 -15.97
CA LEU A 92 15.35 -8.28 -17.36
C LEU A 92 16.01 -9.37 -18.22
N ASN A 93 17.29 -9.65 -18.01
CA ASN A 93 17.97 -10.75 -18.69
C ASN A 93 17.48 -12.13 -18.20
N VAL A 94 17.29 -12.30 -16.89
CA VAL A 94 16.78 -13.55 -16.32
C VAL A 94 15.39 -13.89 -16.88
N TYR A 95 14.42 -12.97 -16.80
CA TYR A 95 13.05 -13.19 -17.26
C TYR A 95 12.97 -13.44 -18.78
N ASN A 96 13.86 -12.84 -19.56
CA ASN A 96 13.95 -13.08 -21.01
C ASN A 96 14.68 -14.36 -21.38
N SER A 97 15.34 -15.04 -20.43
CA SER A 97 16.13 -16.21 -20.72
C SER A 97 15.28 -17.48 -20.84
N TYR A 98 15.72 -18.38 -21.73
CA TYR A 98 15.11 -19.69 -21.90
C TYR A 98 15.19 -20.55 -20.63
N LEU A 99 16.26 -20.38 -19.84
CA LEU A 99 16.49 -21.13 -18.62
C LEU A 99 15.42 -20.82 -17.57
N HIS A 100 15.10 -19.54 -17.36
CA HIS A 100 14.05 -19.14 -16.42
C HIS A 100 12.68 -19.72 -16.83
N ARG A 101 12.32 -19.65 -18.12
CA ARG A 101 11.05 -20.21 -18.63
C ARG A 101 10.89 -21.71 -18.42
N ARG A 102 12.00 -22.44 -18.23
CA ARG A 102 12.02 -23.88 -17.94
C ARG A 102 12.24 -24.22 -16.47
N SER A 103 12.53 -23.22 -15.65
CA SER A 103 12.76 -23.40 -14.22
C SER A 103 11.42 -23.59 -13.50
N THR A 104 11.46 -24.27 -12.35
CA THR A 104 10.33 -24.27 -11.42
C THR A 104 9.97 -22.83 -11.04
N PRO A 105 8.68 -22.50 -10.83
CA PRO A 105 8.29 -21.18 -10.33
C PRO A 105 9.14 -20.72 -9.14
N LEU A 106 9.49 -19.42 -9.10
CA LEU A 106 10.37 -18.79 -8.11
C LEU A 106 11.85 -19.25 -8.15
N CYS A 107 12.25 -20.00 -9.17
CA CYS A 107 13.63 -20.46 -9.35
C CYS A 107 14.24 -19.98 -10.68
N TYR A 108 15.56 -19.88 -10.68
CA TYR A 108 16.39 -19.75 -11.86
C TYR A 108 17.38 -20.92 -11.88
N ASP A 109 17.14 -21.89 -12.78
CA ASP A 109 17.70 -23.24 -12.70
C ASP A 109 17.42 -23.88 -11.33
N ARG A 110 18.46 -24.17 -10.56
CA ARG A 110 18.40 -24.78 -9.23
C ARG A 110 18.49 -23.76 -8.09
N LYS A 111 18.53 -22.45 -8.41
CA LYS A 111 18.68 -21.38 -7.41
C LYS A 111 17.35 -20.67 -7.19
N PRO A 112 16.85 -20.56 -5.94
CA PRO A 112 15.71 -19.71 -5.63
C PRO A 112 16.02 -18.25 -5.98
N MET A 113 15.10 -17.57 -6.67
CA MET A 113 15.31 -16.22 -7.18
C MET A 113 15.55 -15.19 -6.07
N HIS A 114 14.81 -15.29 -4.96
CA HIS A 114 15.02 -14.42 -3.80
C HIS A 114 16.46 -14.51 -3.25
N GLN A 115 17.09 -15.70 -3.28
CA GLN A 115 18.48 -15.86 -2.84
C GLN A 115 19.47 -15.18 -3.78
N ILE A 116 19.18 -15.10 -5.08
CA ILE A 116 20.03 -14.41 -6.06
C ILE A 116 20.09 -12.92 -5.72
N GLN A 117 18.94 -12.29 -5.46
CA GLN A 117 18.87 -10.89 -5.08
C GLN A 117 19.46 -10.63 -3.68
N LEU A 118 19.23 -11.51 -2.69
CA LEU A 118 19.88 -11.41 -1.39
C LEU A 118 21.41 -11.55 -1.48
N SER A 119 21.92 -12.38 -2.38
CA SER A 119 23.35 -12.49 -2.66
C SER A 119 23.92 -11.21 -3.28
N TYR A 120 23.18 -10.56 -4.19
CA TYR A 120 23.56 -9.27 -4.74
C TYR A 120 23.60 -8.16 -3.67
N LEU A 121 22.59 -8.13 -2.79
CA LEU A 121 22.59 -7.24 -1.62
C LEU A 121 23.80 -7.51 -0.72
N SER A 122 24.12 -8.77 -0.42
CA SER A 122 25.27 -9.12 0.41
C SER A 122 26.60 -8.63 -0.19
N GLN A 123 26.79 -8.79 -1.50
CA GLN A 123 27.95 -8.24 -2.21
C GLN A 123 28.02 -6.72 -2.11
N PHE A 124 26.89 -6.04 -2.30
CA PHE A 124 26.80 -4.59 -2.14
C PHE A 124 27.17 -4.13 -0.73
N LEU A 125 26.65 -4.80 0.31
CA LEU A 125 26.94 -4.48 1.71
C LEU A 125 28.43 -4.64 2.05
N ASN A 126 29.13 -5.55 1.37
CA ASN A 126 30.57 -5.79 1.53
C ASN A 126 31.47 -5.00 0.56
N SER A 127 30.89 -4.24 -0.39
CA SER A 127 31.65 -3.62 -1.49
C SER A 127 32.51 -2.41 -1.11
N THR A 128 32.20 -1.73 0.00
CA THR A 128 32.84 -0.48 0.40
C THR A 128 32.67 -0.21 1.89
N SER A 129 33.56 0.58 2.49
CA SER A 129 33.40 1.13 3.84
C SER A 129 32.50 2.37 3.90
N ARG A 130 32.12 2.94 2.75
CA ARG A 130 31.17 4.07 2.72
C ARG A 130 29.84 3.69 3.39
N PRO A 131 29.16 4.65 4.03
CA PRO A 131 27.82 4.42 4.54
C PRO A 131 26.89 4.05 3.37
N LYS A 132 25.87 3.24 3.64
CA LYS A 132 25.06 2.61 2.59
C LYS A 132 23.57 2.83 2.85
N PHE A 133 22.84 3.10 1.78
CA PHE A 133 21.38 3.04 1.74
C PHE A 133 20.99 1.93 0.75
N ALA A 134 20.21 0.95 1.20
CA ALA A 134 19.78 -0.15 0.35
C ALA A 134 18.29 -0.38 0.47
N LEU A 135 17.60 -0.33 -0.66
CA LEU A 135 16.24 -0.81 -0.80
C LEU A 135 16.25 -2.16 -1.53
N ASN A 136 15.94 -3.22 -0.81
CA ASN A 136 15.78 -4.55 -1.37
C ASN A 136 14.32 -5.00 -1.25
N TRP A 137 13.60 -4.99 -2.36
CA TRP A 137 12.18 -5.29 -2.41
C TRP A 137 11.93 -6.65 -3.06
N LEU A 138 11.28 -7.57 -2.34
CA LEU A 138 10.95 -8.92 -2.84
C LEU A 138 9.44 -8.99 -3.06
N THR A 139 9.03 -8.84 -4.32
CA THR A 139 7.64 -8.86 -4.77
C THR A 139 7.16 -10.29 -4.98
N GLU A 140 7.94 -11.16 -5.65
CA GLU A 140 7.46 -12.49 -6.07
C GLU A 140 6.96 -13.38 -4.93
N LEU A 141 7.65 -13.37 -3.77
CA LEU A 141 7.32 -14.25 -2.64
C LEU A 141 5.93 -13.98 -2.04
N GLY A 142 5.38 -12.77 -2.24
CA GLY A 142 4.10 -12.36 -1.66
C GLY A 142 3.03 -11.96 -2.67
N HIS A 143 3.34 -11.86 -3.97
CA HIS A 143 2.44 -11.23 -4.94
C HIS A 143 1.20 -12.07 -5.27
N ASP A 144 1.38 -13.34 -5.65
CA ASP A 144 0.29 -14.17 -6.19
C ASP A 144 -0.28 -15.17 -5.18
N PHE A 145 0.52 -15.54 -4.18
CA PHE A 145 0.20 -16.63 -3.27
C PHE A 145 0.56 -16.25 -1.84
N MET A 146 -0.40 -15.65 -1.14
CA MET A 146 -0.23 -15.27 0.27
C MET A 146 0.13 -16.47 1.15
N HIS A 147 -0.26 -17.69 0.76
CA HIS A 147 0.10 -18.90 1.48
C HIS A 147 1.60 -19.22 1.44
N ILE A 148 2.42 -18.64 0.55
CA ILE A 148 3.87 -18.86 0.53
C ILE A 148 4.55 -18.13 1.69
N VAL A 149 3.95 -17.04 2.15
CA VAL A 149 4.42 -16.28 3.33
C VAL A 149 4.22 -17.09 4.62
N ASN A 150 3.34 -18.10 4.61
CA ASN A 150 3.01 -18.90 5.79
C ASN A 150 4.23 -19.59 6.43
N VAL A 151 5.26 -19.82 5.63
CA VAL A 151 6.52 -20.42 6.07
C VAL A 151 7.18 -19.58 7.17
N ALA A 152 6.92 -18.27 7.21
CA ALA A 152 7.45 -17.35 8.21
C ALA A 152 6.42 -16.92 9.28
N ASP A 153 5.17 -17.41 9.22
CA ASP A 153 4.07 -16.89 10.06
C ASP A 153 4.38 -17.04 11.56
N MET A 154 4.86 -18.22 11.99
CA MET A 154 5.14 -18.48 13.40
C MET A 154 6.29 -17.61 13.92
N ASP A 155 7.32 -17.40 13.10
CA ASP A 155 8.48 -16.58 13.46
C ASP A 155 8.09 -15.11 13.56
N LEU A 156 7.26 -14.62 12.64
CA LEU A 156 6.73 -13.26 12.67
C LEU A 156 5.77 -13.05 13.84
N ALA A 157 4.85 -13.98 14.09
CA ALA A 157 3.91 -13.91 15.21
C ALA A 157 4.65 -13.80 16.54
N LYS A 158 5.64 -14.68 16.76
CA LYS A 158 6.48 -14.65 17.97
C LYS A 158 7.22 -13.31 18.11
N PHE A 159 7.82 -12.81 17.03
CA PHE A 159 8.48 -11.51 17.05
C PHE A 159 7.53 -10.37 17.45
N PHE A 160 6.31 -10.35 16.91
CA PHE A 160 5.32 -9.33 17.24
C PHE A 160 4.79 -9.44 18.67
N GLU A 161 4.61 -10.65 19.19
CA GLU A 161 4.23 -10.88 20.59
C GLU A 161 5.33 -10.38 21.54
N ASP A 162 6.57 -10.80 21.31
CA ASP A 162 7.74 -10.43 22.12
C ASP A 162 7.98 -8.91 22.11
N ASN A 163 7.61 -8.21 21.02
CA ASN A 163 7.84 -6.77 20.84
C ASN A 163 6.55 -5.92 20.86
N TYR A 164 5.42 -6.48 21.31
CA TYR A 164 4.11 -5.82 21.21
C TYR A 164 4.10 -4.42 21.85
N ALA A 165 4.75 -4.26 23.01
CA ALA A 165 4.81 -2.98 23.71
C ALA A 165 5.50 -1.87 22.90
N LEU A 166 6.46 -2.23 22.03
CA LEU A 166 7.18 -1.32 21.14
C LEU A 166 6.38 -1.03 19.87
N LEU A 167 5.71 -2.05 19.33
CA LEU A 167 5.07 -1.99 18.01
C LEU A 167 3.59 -1.58 18.04
N LYS A 168 2.99 -1.47 19.24
CA LYS A 168 1.58 -1.07 19.41
C LYS A 168 1.27 0.41 19.11
N ARG A 169 2.18 1.15 18.48
CA ARG A 169 1.99 2.59 18.18
C ARG A 169 1.55 2.76 16.73
N LEU A 170 0.65 3.72 16.50
CA LEU A 170 0.20 4.06 15.15
C LEU A 170 1.36 4.63 14.35
N THR A 171 1.85 3.82 13.42
CA THR A 171 2.97 4.16 12.53
C THR A 171 2.58 3.89 11.08
N THR A 172 3.26 4.53 10.16
CA THR A 172 2.94 4.57 8.74
C THR A 172 4.21 4.63 7.90
N PHE A 173 4.06 4.51 6.58
CA PHE A 173 5.14 4.74 5.63
C PHE A 173 5.71 6.17 5.70
N TYR A 174 4.94 7.18 6.10
CA TYR A 174 5.48 8.53 6.31
C TYR A 174 6.45 8.60 7.49
N ASP A 175 6.26 7.76 8.51
CA ASP A 175 7.17 7.69 9.66
C ASP A 175 8.51 7.07 9.27
N LEU A 176 8.48 6.05 8.40
CA LEU A 176 9.69 5.49 7.80
C LEU A 176 10.46 6.56 7.01
N HIS A 177 9.77 7.39 6.23
CA HIS A 177 10.41 8.50 5.53
C HIS A 177 11.07 9.50 6.49
N ALA A 178 10.32 9.97 7.49
CA ALA A 178 10.83 10.90 8.50
C ALA A 178 12.03 10.33 9.26
N THR A 179 12.03 9.02 9.52
CA THR A 179 13.16 8.29 10.13
C THR A 179 14.39 8.32 9.24
N LEU A 180 14.23 8.09 7.93
CA LEU A 180 15.33 8.15 6.97
C LEU A 180 15.87 9.57 6.82
N GLU A 181 15.01 10.60 6.84
CA GLU A 181 15.45 12.00 6.87
C GLU A 181 16.25 12.32 8.15
N GLU A 182 15.85 11.82 9.32
CA GLU A 182 16.62 12.00 10.55
C GLU A 182 17.98 11.28 10.49
N ILE A 183 18.03 10.04 9.99
CA ILE A 183 19.30 9.31 9.77
C ILE A 183 20.25 10.10 8.85
N LEU A 184 19.71 10.71 7.79
CA LEU A 184 20.48 11.56 6.89
C LEU A 184 21.07 12.79 7.57
N MET A 185 20.32 13.39 8.50
CA MET A 185 20.79 14.54 9.29
C MET A 185 21.85 14.13 10.30
N LEU A 186 21.71 12.97 10.94
CA LEU A 186 22.65 12.43 11.92
C LEU A 186 23.99 11.99 11.32
N GLY A 187 24.06 11.76 10.01
CA GLY A 187 25.17 11.09 9.32
C GLY A 187 26.59 11.65 9.54
N ASN A 188 26.75 12.85 10.13
CA ASN A 188 28.06 13.40 10.51
C ASN A 188 28.10 14.16 11.85
N GLU A 189 26.99 14.34 12.57
CA GLU A 189 26.97 15.13 13.82
C GLU A 189 26.64 14.23 15.01
N ILE A 190 27.49 14.27 16.04
CA ILE A 190 27.36 13.49 17.30
C ILE A 190 26.29 14.10 18.23
N VAL A 191 25.74 15.26 17.87
CA VAL A 191 24.85 16.04 18.74
C VAL A 191 23.40 15.83 18.31
N CYS A 192 22.68 14.99 19.06
CA CYS A 192 21.23 14.83 18.94
C CYS A 192 20.43 15.98 19.60
N GLU A 193 21.10 16.90 20.31
CA GLU A 193 20.48 18.04 20.99
C GLU A 193 20.29 19.23 20.04
N GLY A 194 19.05 19.73 19.94
CA GLY A 194 18.76 20.98 19.25
C GLY A 194 18.42 20.89 17.75
N ILE A 195 18.31 19.68 17.17
CA ILE A 195 17.78 19.54 15.80
C ILE A 195 16.28 19.87 15.82
N GLU A 196 15.96 21.10 15.43
CA GLU A 196 14.59 21.58 15.23
C GLU A 196 14.03 20.90 13.97
N HIS A 197 13.33 19.79 14.18
CA HIS A 197 12.75 19.05 13.06
C HIS A 197 11.51 19.77 12.55
N LYS A 198 11.53 20.10 11.26
CA LYS A 198 10.30 20.21 10.48
C LYS A 198 9.66 18.82 10.51
N THR A 199 8.77 18.58 11.46
CA THR A 199 7.85 17.45 11.37
C THR A 199 7.18 17.56 10.00
N GLN A 200 7.44 16.60 9.11
CA GLN A 200 6.61 16.49 7.92
C GLN A 200 5.18 16.38 8.42
N ALA A 201 4.22 17.04 7.75
CA ALA A 201 2.86 17.21 8.25
C ALA A 201 2.15 15.91 8.68
N ARG A 202 2.66 14.74 8.28
CA ARG A 202 2.09 13.41 8.54
C ARG A 202 3.08 12.41 9.15
N GLY A 203 4.38 12.68 9.16
CA GLY A 203 5.44 11.71 9.49
C GLY A 203 6.23 12.09 10.73
N LEU A 204 6.43 11.12 11.62
CA LEU A 204 7.23 11.21 12.84
C LEU A 204 8.33 10.15 12.78
N SER A 205 9.56 10.55 13.07
CA SER A 205 10.68 9.60 13.09
C SER A 205 10.51 8.53 14.17
N LEU A 206 10.82 7.28 13.80
CA LEU A 206 10.80 6.11 14.66
C LEU A 206 12.02 6.01 15.59
N LEU A 207 13.02 6.88 15.43
CA LEU A 207 14.10 7.03 16.42
C LEU A 207 13.62 7.74 17.70
N ARG A 208 12.37 8.21 17.70
CA ARG A 208 11.72 8.92 18.80
C ARG A 208 10.42 8.22 19.19
N SER A 209 9.94 8.53 20.39
CA SER A 209 8.68 7.99 20.88
C SER A 209 7.49 8.53 20.07
N ILE A 210 6.65 7.63 19.55
CA ILE A 210 5.42 7.99 18.86
C ILE A 210 4.30 8.25 19.89
N PRO A 211 3.62 9.41 19.85
CA PRO A 211 2.58 9.75 20.82
C PRO A 211 1.44 8.73 20.89
N GLU A 212 0.99 8.41 22.11
CA GLU A 212 -0.12 7.45 22.30
C GLU A 212 -1.47 7.99 21.81
N ALA A 213 -1.61 9.31 21.75
CA ALA A 213 -2.84 10.00 21.33
C ALA A 213 -2.92 10.22 19.82
N ARG A 214 -1.88 9.82 19.06
CA ARG A 214 -1.82 10.03 17.61
C ARG A 214 -2.99 9.35 16.92
N ASN A 215 -3.67 10.07 16.04
CA ASN A 215 -4.81 9.56 15.30
C ASN A 215 -4.53 9.41 13.79
N CYS A 216 -5.45 8.79 13.05
CA CYS A 216 -5.30 8.53 11.62
C CYS A 216 -5.16 9.80 10.77
N GLU A 217 -5.83 10.90 11.15
CA GLU A 217 -5.74 12.17 10.41
C GLU A 217 -4.33 12.76 10.52
N GLU A 218 -3.79 12.82 11.73
CA GLU A 218 -2.42 13.26 12.00
C GLU A 218 -1.37 12.34 11.36
N ALA A 219 -1.66 11.04 11.27
CA ALA A 219 -0.80 10.07 10.60
C ALA A 219 -0.94 10.07 9.07
N GLY A 220 -1.85 10.87 8.51
CA GLY A 220 -2.09 10.89 7.06
C GLY A 220 -2.74 9.62 6.51
N VAL A 221 -3.38 8.84 7.37
CA VAL A 221 -4.04 7.57 7.04
C VAL A 221 -5.47 7.86 6.58
N PRO A 222 -5.84 7.42 5.36
CA PRO A 222 -7.20 7.51 4.87
C PRO A 222 -8.22 6.83 5.79
N GLU A 223 -9.44 7.35 5.87
CA GLU A 223 -10.46 6.87 6.81
C GLU A 223 -10.80 5.39 6.58
N GLU A 224 -10.78 4.93 5.33
CA GLU A 224 -10.96 3.55 4.91
C GLU A 224 -9.84 2.59 5.38
N PHE A 225 -8.65 3.10 5.68
CA PHE A 225 -7.49 2.34 6.16
C PHE A 225 -7.20 2.58 7.65
N CYS A 226 -8.07 3.32 8.34
CA CYS A 226 -7.85 3.71 9.72
C CYS A 226 -8.03 2.53 10.69
N VAL A 227 -6.94 2.10 11.31
CA VAL A 227 -6.90 0.97 12.27
C VAL A 227 -7.29 1.36 13.70
N CYS A 228 -7.45 2.66 13.98
CA CYS A 228 -7.90 3.16 15.29
C CYS A 228 -9.40 2.89 15.54
N GLN A 229 -10.12 2.38 14.55
CA GLN A 229 -11.55 2.09 14.62
C GLN A 229 -11.80 0.75 15.33
N SER A 230 -12.99 0.57 15.89
CA SER A 230 -13.45 -0.71 16.45
C SER A 230 -14.68 -1.19 15.70
N GLU A 231 -14.80 -2.51 15.57
CA GLU A 231 -15.75 -3.12 14.64
C GLU A 231 -16.57 -4.17 15.37
N THR A 232 -17.86 -4.19 15.08
CA THR A 232 -18.78 -5.21 15.60
C THR A 232 -19.47 -5.91 14.44
N PRO A 233 -19.40 -7.25 14.35
CA PRO A 233 -20.06 -8.00 13.27
C PRO A 233 -21.55 -7.71 13.15
N LEU A 234 -22.05 -7.70 11.92
CA LEU A 234 -23.46 -7.59 11.59
C LEU A 234 -23.94 -8.81 10.79
N PRO A 235 -25.14 -9.32 11.08
CA PRO A 235 -25.75 -10.38 10.27
C PRO A 235 -25.93 -9.95 8.81
N ALA A 236 -25.77 -10.89 7.88
CA ALA A 236 -25.92 -10.64 6.44
C ALA A 236 -27.37 -10.27 6.03
N ASP A 237 -28.37 -10.70 6.80
CA ASP A 237 -29.80 -10.39 6.61
C ASP A 237 -30.21 -9.04 7.24
N ASN A 238 -29.27 -8.32 7.86
CA ASN A 238 -29.53 -7.00 8.41
C ASN A 238 -29.90 -6.00 7.30
N GLN A 239 -30.98 -5.23 7.51
CA GLN A 239 -31.46 -4.25 6.54
C GLN A 239 -30.41 -3.18 6.18
N GLU A 240 -29.62 -2.69 7.15
CA GLU A 240 -28.58 -1.69 6.90
C GLU A 240 -27.49 -2.26 5.98
N VAL A 241 -27.19 -3.56 6.11
CA VAL A 241 -26.21 -4.27 5.29
C VAL A 241 -26.72 -4.46 3.87
N GLY A 242 -27.99 -4.82 3.70
CA GLY A 242 -28.62 -4.97 2.38
C GLY A 242 -28.62 -3.66 1.57
N GLU A 243 -28.99 -2.54 2.20
CA GLU A 243 -28.95 -1.22 1.55
C GLU A 243 -27.52 -0.78 1.21
N ALA A 244 -26.58 -1.01 2.14
CA ALA A 244 -25.16 -0.70 1.91
C ALA A 244 -24.57 -1.53 0.76
N ALA A 245 -24.89 -2.83 0.67
CA ALA A 245 -24.48 -3.70 -0.43
C ALA A 245 -25.03 -3.22 -1.78
N LYS A 246 -26.29 -2.79 -1.82
CA LYS A 246 -26.91 -2.23 -3.03
C LYS A 246 -26.20 -0.95 -3.48
N VAL A 247 -25.91 -0.05 -2.55
CA VAL A 247 -25.18 1.21 -2.83
C VAL A 247 -23.78 0.92 -3.35
N LEU A 248 -23.09 -0.09 -2.80
CA LEU A 248 -21.78 -0.50 -3.28
C LEU A 248 -21.82 -1.00 -4.73
N VAL A 249 -22.76 -1.88 -5.08
CA VAL A 249 -22.91 -2.36 -6.48
C VAL A 249 -23.24 -1.22 -7.44
N LEU A 250 -24.14 -0.32 -7.05
CA LEU A 250 -24.46 0.86 -7.85
C LEU A 250 -23.23 1.73 -8.10
N HIS A 251 -22.47 2.02 -7.03
CA HIS A 251 -21.26 2.83 -7.14
C HIS A 251 -20.20 2.20 -8.05
N ILE A 252 -19.96 0.89 -7.93
CA ILE A 252 -18.99 0.19 -8.80
C ILE A 252 -19.43 0.24 -10.27
N ASN A 253 -20.74 0.05 -10.54
CA ASN A 253 -21.26 0.17 -11.89
C ASN A 253 -21.18 1.59 -12.44
N GLU A 254 -21.36 2.62 -11.59
CA GLU A 254 -21.13 4.03 -11.97
C GLU A 254 -19.67 4.30 -12.34
N LEU A 255 -18.70 3.72 -11.61
CA LEU A 255 -17.27 3.87 -11.91
C LEU A 255 -16.90 3.33 -13.30
N ILE A 256 -17.57 2.29 -13.78
CA ILE A 256 -17.30 1.65 -15.09
C ILE A 256 -18.30 2.06 -16.18
N ALA A 257 -19.32 2.88 -15.87
CA ALA A 257 -20.40 3.21 -16.81
C ALA A 257 -19.90 3.90 -18.10
N GLY A 258 -18.73 4.55 -18.04
CA GLY A 258 -18.10 5.19 -19.19
C GLY A 258 -17.46 4.23 -20.20
N ASP A 259 -17.34 2.95 -19.90
CA ASP A 259 -16.70 1.96 -20.78
C ASP A 259 -17.68 0.85 -21.18
N ALA A 260 -18.01 0.81 -22.48
CA ALA A 260 -18.95 -0.15 -23.03
C ALA A 260 -18.46 -1.61 -22.98
N ASN A 261 -17.16 -1.85 -22.81
CA ASN A 261 -16.58 -3.20 -22.78
C ASN A 261 -16.72 -3.87 -21.40
N CYS A 262 -16.94 -3.09 -20.33
CA CYS A 262 -17.12 -3.64 -19.00
C CYS A 262 -18.55 -4.15 -18.79
N ALA A 263 -18.67 -5.37 -18.26
CA ALA A 263 -19.92 -5.97 -17.84
C ALA A 263 -20.43 -5.31 -16.56
N ASN A 264 -21.76 -5.16 -16.45
CA ASN A 264 -22.39 -4.68 -15.24
C ASN A 264 -22.30 -5.74 -14.14
N TRP A 265 -21.93 -5.32 -12.94
CA TRP A 265 -21.91 -6.16 -11.76
C TRP A 265 -23.32 -6.35 -11.20
N VAL A 266 -23.60 -7.59 -10.79
CA VAL A 266 -24.84 -7.97 -10.12
C VAL A 266 -24.49 -8.53 -8.74
N PHE A 267 -25.19 -8.04 -7.72
CA PHE A 267 -25.05 -8.54 -6.35
C PHE A 267 -25.24 -10.07 -6.30
N GLU A 268 -24.34 -10.78 -5.62
CA GLU A 268 -24.45 -12.22 -5.40
C GLU A 268 -24.74 -12.54 -3.94
N LYS A 269 -23.87 -12.12 -3.02
CA LYS A 269 -24.02 -12.34 -1.58
C LYS A 269 -23.15 -11.40 -0.76
N VAL A 270 -23.54 -11.18 0.50
CA VAL A 270 -22.66 -10.58 1.52
C VAL A 270 -21.71 -11.66 2.03
N LEU A 271 -20.42 -11.35 2.09
CA LEU A 271 -19.40 -12.21 2.70
C LEU A 271 -19.13 -11.80 4.15
N HIS A 272 -18.98 -10.49 4.37
CA HIS A 272 -18.69 -9.91 5.68
C HIS A 272 -19.36 -8.56 5.83
N ALA A 273 -19.78 -8.23 7.05
CA ALA A 273 -20.37 -6.94 7.36
C ALA A 273 -20.12 -6.57 8.82
N GLU A 274 -19.71 -5.32 9.04
CA GLU A 274 -19.37 -4.81 10.36
C GLU A 274 -19.87 -3.38 10.54
N ARG A 275 -20.31 -3.07 11.76
CA ARG A 275 -20.50 -1.68 12.19
C ARG A 275 -19.19 -1.13 12.69
N VAL A 276 -18.79 0.02 12.15
CA VAL A 276 -17.50 0.66 12.42
C VAL A 276 -17.70 1.86 13.35
N PHE A 277 -16.95 1.89 14.45
CA PHE A 277 -16.97 2.96 15.43
C PHE A 277 -15.60 3.65 15.48
N SER A 278 -15.57 4.98 15.37
CA SER A 278 -14.35 5.75 15.62
C SER A 278 -14.09 5.88 17.11
N ARG A 279 -12.85 5.63 17.54
CA ARG A 279 -12.39 5.99 18.89
C ARG A 279 -12.28 7.51 18.99
N ILE A 280 -13.33 8.19 19.43
CA ILE A 280 -13.21 9.58 19.86
C ILE A 280 -12.59 9.57 21.26
N ARG A 281 -11.27 9.77 21.36
CA ARG A 281 -10.61 10.04 22.64
C ARG A 281 -10.59 11.55 22.87
N GLY A 282 -11.58 12.04 23.62
CA GLY A 282 -11.57 13.37 24.24
C GLY A 282 -12.17 14.50 23.39
N GLY A 283 -13.31 15.04 23.83
CA GLY A 283 -13.84 16.30 23.31
C GLY A 283 -15.36 16.44 23.39
N GLY A 284 -15.88 16.75 24.58
CA GLY A 284 -17.15 17.46 24.77
C GLY A 284 -18.45 16.69 24.53
N GLY A 285 -19.32 16.69 25.55
CA GLY A 285 -20.69 16.18 25.46
C GLY A 285 -21.55 16.98 24.48
N GLY A 286 -21.42 16.68 23.19
CA GLY A 286 -22.36 17.02 22.15
C GLY A 286 -22.98 15.74 21.61
N SER A 287 -24.31 15.66 21.62
CA SER A 287 -25.08 14.64 20.90
C SER A 287 -24.92 14.82 19.39
N THR A 288 -23.70 14.65 18.87
CA THR A 288 -23.49 14.39 17.44
C THR A 288 -24.02 12.99 17.23
N MET A 289 -25.20 12.86 16.60
CA MET A 289 -25.75 11.57 16.16
C MET A 289 -24.59 10.69 15.70
N ALA A 290 -24.33 9.59 16.43
CA ALA A 290 -23.20 8.73 16.13
C ALA A 290 -23.20 8.41 14.64
N VAL A 291 -22.21 8.92 13.91
CA VAL A 291 -22.10 8.76 12.47
C VAL A 291 -22.06 7.26 12.23
N ARG A 292 -23.13 6.70 11.66
CA ARG A 292 -23.24 5.25 11.46
C ARG A 292 -22.40 4.88 10.24
N ARG A 293 -21.40 4.04 10.47
CA ARG A 293 -20.51 3.55 9.42
C ARG A 293 -20.59 2.03 9.37
N LEU A 294 -20.58 1.50 8.16
CA LEU A 294 -20.58 0.07 7.90
C LEU A 294 -19.41 -0.28 7.00
N ARG A 295 -18.65 -1.32 7.32
CA ARG A 295 -17.76 -1.98 6.37
C ARG A 295 -18.49 -3.19 5.82
N VAL A 296 -18.58 -3.29 4.50
CA VAL A 296 -19.30 -4.39 3.86
C VAL A 296 -18.44 -4.96 2.74
N SER A 297 -18.29 -6.29 2.75
CA SER A 297 -17.57 -7.06 1.73
C SER A 297 -18.58 -7.97 1.02
N ILE A 298 -18.74 -7.79 -0.29
CA ILE A 298 -19.73 -8.48 -1.12
C ILE A 298 -19.07 -9.29 -2.23
N SER A 299 -19.68 -10.42 -2.58
CA SER A 299 -19.43 -11.11 -3.85
C SER A 299 -20.39 -10.59 -4.92
N VAL A 300 -19.91 -10.45 -6.15
CA VAL A 300 -20.72 -10.04 -7.30
C VAL A 300 -20.44 -10.90 -8.55
N ARG A 301 -21.47 -11.06 -9.37
CA ARG A 301 -21.43 -11.76 -10.67
C ARG A 301 -21.09 -10.78 -11.80
N PRO A 302 -20.40 -11.23 -12.86
CA PRO A 302 -20.29 -12.64 -13.30
C PRO A 302 -19.10 -13.46 -12.76
N SER A 303 -18.11 -12.84 -12.10
CA SER A 303 -16.83 -13.50 -11.80
C SER A 303 -16.59 -13.87 -10.33
N SER A 304 -17.62 -13.87 -9.49
CA SER A 304 -17.49 -13.94 -8.01
C SER A 304 -16.43 -12.99 -7.47
N ALA A 305 -16.44 -11.79 -8.04
CA ALA A 305 -15.61 -10.67 -7.68
C ALA A 305 -15.92 -10.23 -6.24
N VAL A 306 -14.89 -9.98 -5.44
CA VAL A 306 -15.09 -9.54 -4.05
C VAL A 306 -14.71 -8.07 -3.91
N PHE A 307 -15.68 -7.25 -3.54
CA PHE A 307 -15.49 -5.83 -3.29
C PHE A 307 -15.80 -5.50 -1.85
N GLU A 308 -14.99 -4.63 -1.26
CA GLU A 308 -15.15 -4.12 0.10
C GLU A 308 -15.15 -2.59 0.10
N ALA A 309 -16.02 -2.00 0.91
CA ALA A 309 -16.05 -0.55 1.08
C ALA A 309 -16.46 -0.15 2.51
N LEU A 310 -15.99 1.03 2.92
CA LEU A 310 -16.48 1.73 4.09
C LEU A 310 -17.62 2.68 3.67
N ILE A 311 -18.77 2.58 4.32
CA ILE A 311 -20.02 3.24 3.90
C ILE A 311 -20.58 4.04 5.07
N ARG A 312 -20.85 5.33 4.84
CA ARG A 312 -21.47 6.23 5.80
C ARG A 312 -22.97 6.31 5.56
N TYR A 313 -23.76 6.11 6.61
CA TYR A 313 -25.18 6.41 6.61
C TYR A 313 -25.43 7.82 7.18
N HIS A 314 -26.20 8.61 6.45
CA HIS A 314 -26.59 9.98 6.81
C HIS A 314 -28.03 9.98 7.34
N PRO A 315 -28.25 10.09 8.67
CA PRO A 315 -29.58 9.90 9.24
C PRO A 315 -30.62 10.94 8.79
N LEU A 316 -30.18 12.17 8.52
CA LEU A 316 -31.05 13.28 8.11
C LEU A 316 -31.59 13.09 6.68
N THR A 317 -30.74 12.62 5.76
CA THR A 317 -31.11 12.43 4.35
C THR A 317 -31.53 11.00 4.04
N LYS A 318 -31.32 10.07 4.98
CA LYS A 318 -31.46 8.62 4.81
C LYS A 318 -30.66 8.07 3.62
N LYS A 319 -29.52 8.71 3.31
CA LYS A 319 -28.64 8.32 2.21
C LYS A 319 -27.40 7.58 2.72
N TYR A 320 -26.86 6.72 1.87
CA TYR A 320 -25.58 6.06 2.07
C TYR A 320 -24.56 6.66 1.10
N THR A 321 -23.32 6.84 1.56
CA THR A 321 -22.21 7.32 0.73
C THR A 321 -20.96 6.50 1.00
N ILE A 322 -20.25 6.11 -0.04
CA ILE A 322 -18.93 5.47 0.08
C ILE A 322 -17.93 6.48 0.68
N ILE A 323 -17.11 6.03 1.62
CA ILE A 323 -15.96 6.75 2.16
C ILE A 323 -14.71 6.19 1.49
N GLY A 324 -13.89 7.06 0.90
CA GLY A 324 -12.64 6.64 0.28
C GLY A 324 -12.84 5.85 -1.00
N ASP A 325 -11.94 4.92 -1.28
CA ASP A 325 -12.00 4.03 -2.44
C ASP A 325 -12.68 2.68 -2.13
N VAL A 326 -13.12 1.98 -3.17
CA VAL A 326 -13.59 0.59 -3.09
C VAL A 326 -12.41 -0.35 -3.32
N ASN A 327 -12.25 -1.32 -2.41
CA ASN A 327 -11.18 -2.30 -2.47
C ASN A 327 -11.65 -3.55 -3.22
N ARG A 328 -10.85 -3.99 -4.20
CA ARG A 328 -11.00 -5.30 -4.85
C ARG A 328 -10.14 -6.31 -4.09
N THR A 329 -10.74 -7.14 -3.24
CA THR A 329 -10.00 -7.95 -2.26
C THR A 329 -9.54 -9.31 -2.79
N ASN A 330 -10.03 -9.74 -3.95
CA ASN A 330 -9.56 -10.94 -4.64
C ASN A 330 -8.92 -10.64 -6.01
N LYS A 331 -7.99 -11.50 -6.44
CA LYS A 331 -7.28 -11.38 -7.72
C LYS A 331 -8.27 -11.22 -8.88
N TYR A 332 -8.03 -10.23 -9.74
CA TYR A 332 -8.82 -9.98 -10.95
C TYR A 332 -8.07 -10.36 -12.23
N GLY A 333 -6.73 -10.45 -12.22
CA GLY A 333 -5.94 -10.90 -13.36
C GLY A 333 -6.28 -10.13 -14.64
N HIS A 334 -6.56 -10.86 -15.72
CA HIS A 334 -6.87 -10.31 -17.04
C HIS A 334 -8.34 -9.92 -17.24
N THR A 335 -9.19 -9.98 -16.22
CA THR A 335 -10.63 -9.70 -16.40
C THR A 335 -10.92 -8.26 -16.77
N GLY A 336 -9.99 -7.32 -16.54
CA GLY A 336 -10.15 -5.91 -16.85
C GLY A 336 -9.35 -5.42 -18.06
N ASP A 337 -8.76 -6.30 -18.87
CA ASP A 337 -7.79 -5.91 -19.90
C ASP A 337 -8.39 -5.11 -21.07
N CYS A 338 -9.71 -5.12 -21.22
CA CYS A 338 -10.47 -4.37 -22.22
C CYS A 338 -10.58 -2.86 -21.92
N ILE A 339 -10.21 -2.39 -20.72
CA ILE A 339 -10.18 -0.97 -20.39
C ILE A 339 -8.73 -0.44 -20.33
N ASN A 340 -8.52 0.70 -20.99
CA ASN A 340 -7.22 1.39 -20.99
C ASN A 340 -7.03 2.26 -19.74
N VAL A 341 -8.11 2.60 -19.03
CA VAL A 341 -8.07 3.34 -17.76
C VAL A 341 -7.65 2.40 -16.65
N VAL A 342 -6.35 2.42 -16.39
CA VAL A 342 -5.61 1.62 -15.42
C VAL A 342 -6.31 1.51 -14.05
N ASN A 343 -6.67 2.64 -13.44
CA ASN A 343 -7.28 2.67 -12.11
C ASN A 343 -8.66 2.01 -12.06
N LEU A 344 -9.32 1.86 -13.21
CA LEU A 344 -10.62 1.22 -13.34
C LEU A 344 -10.54 -0.27 -13.69
N ARG A 345 -9.34 -0.80 -14.04
CA ARG A 345 -9.16 -2.22 -14.37
C ARG A 345 -9.63 -3.15 -13.26
N LYS A 346 -9.38 -2.80 -11.99
CA LYS A 346 -9.85 -3.59 -10.82
C LYS A 346 -11.38 -3.67 -10.70
N PHE A 347 -12.09 -2.74 -11.33
CA PHE A 347 -13.55 -2.68 -11.35
C PHE A 347 -14.16 -3.26 -12.62
N CYS A 348 -13.38 -3.54 -13.66
CA CYS A 348 -13.91 -4.01 -14.93
C CYS A 348 -13.89 -5.54 -15.04
N HIS A 349 -14.95 -6.10 -15.62
CA HIS A 349 -14.98 -7.46 -16.15
C HIS A 349 -15.34 -7.39 -17.64
N CYS A 350 -14.44 -7.81 -18.51
CA CYS A 350 -14.63 -7.73 -19.94
C CYS A 350 -15.79 -8.61 -20.38
N LYS A 351 -16.70 -8.02 -21.17
CA LYS A 351 -17.76 -8.77 -21.84
C LYS A 351 -17.13 -9.80 -22.79
N VAL A 352 -17.70 -10.99 -22.80
CA VAL A 352 -17.33 -12.09 -23.70
C VAL A 352 -18.06 -11.96 -25.02
#